data_AF-A0A2N8M7V4-F1
#
_entry.id   AF-A0A2N8M7V4-F1
#
_cell.length_a   1.000
_cell.length_b   1.000
_cell.length_c   1.000
_cell.angle_alpha   90.00
_cell.angle_beta   90.00
_cell.angle_gamma   90.00
#
_symmetry.space_group_name_H-M   'P 1'
#
loop_
_entity.id
_entity.type
_entity.pdbx_description
1 polymer ?
#
loop_
_entity_poly.entity_id
_entity_poly.type
_entity_poly.pdbx_seq_one_letter_code
_entity_poly.pdbx_strand_id
1 'polypeptide(L)'
;MDFNWPEAIARENKEHLRELAERQTISLLPWHCRKFLEAGTPLPTDQLQWLWDFLQAIDAKPPELSSDSSEPLLRIEDVFCGSIALLLSTSRDWLLQDAGRMAWCRQKLQATIDDPPPPLRFDSELSVGNARWDCFAAECGVLLLAENPNDVLARQLVGAGLVAFNYNTTALTMARAAVVRTRLGGAFPQMLAFAIQWAALRPLQVRQDDPSLDAERESFVVRKRALLGAFVDGSLSAVTAHLGKINAEARAARDAIYEKQFPGSASRSQRRQKSTGRTQSREVLHPDRLGLDPYVMKTAFGWLDARAAQTTDERVAWLGLIREILGIVLQSVPNIDQASTQEIDGLPSDFDDWAFKLVARTIPCLTSAEQPEEFWQAILARGAPAHQWVESFFWHWFTDGFAASPSPAEFVRIWRAMITYALHHPAWDPAGTISYELDGIVVELLCFDVRWNAIGRSEDTVQVIGTLGDVFERALLRWGGMPKVINGLVMFAIQPGAKQLLVPALQLTSAAVRRFDTYDWKYGLEENVIEFLHTCWQREGERIARDESLRASFLAVLTILVARGSHAAIALSSRVVGSIGS
;
A
#
# COMPACT_ATOMS: atom_id res chain seq x y z
N MET A 1 -27.59 -60.80 -6.43
CA MET A 1 -27.11 -60.76 -7.81
C MET A 1 -26.39 -59.44 -7.97
N ASP A 2 -25.07 -59.47 -7.90
CA ASP A 2 -24.24 -58.28 -8.11
C ASP A 2 -24.20 -57.97 -9.60
N PHE A 3 -24.68 -56.78 -9.95
CA PHE A 3 -24.64 -56.28 -11.31
C PHE A 3 -23.17 -56.05 -11.70
N ASN A 4 -22.63 -56.96 -12.50
CA ASN A 4 -21.30 -56.82 -13.10
C ASN A 4 -21.48 -56.15 -14.47
N TRP A 5 -20.82 -55.00 -14.65
CA TRP A 5 -20.78 -54.33 -15.95
C TRP A 5 -20.22 -55.29 -17.01
N PRO A 6 -20.81 -55.34 -18.22
CA PRO A 6 -20.18 -55.99 -19.36
C PRO A 6 -18.73 -55.50 -19.51
N GLU A 7 -17.81 -56.39 -19.83
CA GLU A 7 -16.35 -56.16 -19.79
C GLU A 7 -15.90 -54.91 -20.58
N ALA A 8 -16.61 -54.60 -21.68
CA ALA A 8 -16.43 -53.39 -22.47
C ALA A 8 -16.72 -52.10 -21.67
N ILE A 9 -17.83 -52.07 -20.92
CA ILE A 9 -18.25 -50.93 -20.09
C ILE A 9 -17.38 -50.81 -18.83
N ALA A 10 -16.89 -51.93 -18.29
CA ALA A 10 -15.94 -51.91 -17.18
C ALA A 10 -14.56 -51.35 -17.57
N ARG A 11 -14.11 -51.61 -18.80
CA ARG A 11 -12.88 -51.02 -19.37
C ARG A 11 -13.06 -49.54 -19.70
N GLU A 12 -14.18 -49.18 -20.32
CA GLU A 12 -14.56 -47.80 -20.63
C GLU A 12 -14.70 -46.95 -19.36
N ASN A 13 -15.27 -47.50 -18.29
CA ASN A 13 -15.31 -46.83 -16.97
C ASN A 13 -13.93 -46.67 -16.33
N LYS A 14 -13.01 -47.63 -16.50
CA LYS A 14 -11.61 -47.49 -16.00
C LYS A 14 -10.82 -46.47 -16.80
N GLU A 15 -11.02 -46.40 -18.11
CA GLU A 15 -10.44 -45.38 -19.00
C GLU A 15 -10.99 -44.00 -18.65
N HIS A 16 -12.31 -43.85 -18.50
CA HIS A 16 -12.93 -42.60 -18.04
C HIS A 16 -12.44 -42.16 -16.65
N LEU A 17 -12.26 -43.08 -15.69
CA LEU A 17 -11.73 -42.72 -14.37
C LEU A 17 -10.27 -42.26 -14.42
N ARG A 18 -9.45 -42.85 -15.30
CA ARG A 18 -8.07 -42.41 -15.54
C ARG A 18 -8.04 -41.05 -16.22
N GLU A 19 -8.85 -40.85 -17.25
CA GLU A 19 -9.00 -39.55 -17.92
C GLU A 19 -9.50 -38.46 -16.96
N LEU A 20 -10.43 -38.80 -16.05
CA LEU A 20 -10.89 -37.87 -15.02
C LEU A 20 -9.77 -37.50 -14.03
N ALA A 21 -8.98 -38.47 -13.58
CA ALA A 21 -7.85 -38.23 -12.68
C ALA A 21 -6.73 -37.42 -13.35
N GLU A 22 -6.44 -37.68 -14.63
CA GLU A 22 -5.53 -36.89 -15.45
C GLU A 22 -6.04 -35.47 -15.63
N ARG A 23 -7.31 -35.28 -16.02
CA ARG A 23 -7.93 -33.95 -16.11
C ARG A 23 -7.87 -33.19 -14.78
N GLN A 24 -8.17 -33.85 -13.67
CA GLN A 24 -8.07 -33.25 -12.34
C GLN A 24 -6.64 -32.85 -12.00
N THR A 25 -5.65 -33.68 -12.33
CA THR A 25 -4.23 -33.38 -12.13
C THR A 25 -3.83 -32.15 -12.95
N ILE A 26 -4.22 -32.10 -14.22
CA ILE A 26 -3.96 -30.99 -15.15
C ILE A 26 -4.58 -29.69 -14.63
N SER A 27 -5.83 -29.73 -14.16
CA SER A 27 -6.51 -28.56 -13.59
C SER A 27 -5.88 -28.02 -12.31
N LEU A 28 -5.27 -28.88 -11.48
CA LEU A 28 -4.66 -28.48 -10.22
C LEU A 28 -3.17 -28.15 -10.33
N LEU A 29 -2.49 -28.60 -11.40
CA LEU A 29 -1.05 -28.49 -11.50
C LEU A 29 -0.53 -27.05 -11.44
N PRO A 30 -1.11 -26.05 -12.16
CA PRO A 30 -0.63 -24.67 -12.05
C PRO A 30 -0.69 -24.14 -10.62
N TRP A 31 -1.76 -24.46 -9.87
CA TRP A 31 -1.89 -24.07 -8.48
C TRP A 31 -0.85 -24.75 -7.59
N HIS A 32 -0.58 -26.04 -7.80
CA HIS A 32 0.51 -26.73 -7.11
C HIS A 32 1.87 -26.10 -7.41
N CYS A 33 2.17 -25.85 -8.68
CA CYS A 33 3.42 -25.20 -9.09
C CYS A 33 3.59 -23.84 -8.41
N ARG A 34 2.53 -23.02 -8.37
CA ARG A 34 2.54 -21.74 -7.65
C ARG A 34 2.86 -21.92 -6.17
N LYS A 35 2.19 -22.86 -5.49
CA LYS A 35 2.44 -23.17 -4.08
C LYS A 35 3.88 -23.58 -3.81
N PHE A 36 4.47 -24.42 -4.67
CA PHE A 36 5.87 -24.82 -4.54
C PHE A 36 6.84 -23.67 -4.80
N LEU A 37 6.57 -22.82 -5.79
CA LEU A 37 7.38 -21.64 -6.10
C LEU A 37 7.39 -20.60 -4.97
N GLU A 38 6.26 -20.43 -4.28
CA GLU A 38 6.14 -19.56 -3.11
C GLU A 38 6.84 -20.15 -1.89
N ALA A 39 6.78 -21.48 -1.70
CA ALA A 39 7.47 -22.18 -0.61
C ALA A 39 8.99 -22.23 -0.80
N GLY A 40 9.49 -22.18 -2.04
CA GLY A 40 10.93 -22.26 -2.34
C GLY A 40 11.56 -23.62 -2.03
N THR A 41 10.75 -24.65 -1.80
CA THR A 41 11.22 -26.01 -1.48
C THR A 41 11.48 -26.82 -2.75
N PRO A 42 12.64 -27.47 -2.89
CA PRO A 42 12.91 -28.30 -4.05
C PRO A 42 12.04 -29.55 -4.10
N LEU A 43 11.71 -29.99 -5.31
CA LEU A 43 11.00 -31.25 -5.52
C LEU A 43 11.96 -32.43 -5.27
N PRO A 44 11.49 -33.50 -4.61
CA PRO A 44 12.18 -34.79 -4.58
C PRO A 44 12.48 -35.33 -5.98
N THR A 45 13.60 -36.03 -6.16
CA THR A 45 14.08 -36.50 -7.47
C THR A 45 13.09 -37.44 -8.18
N ASP A 46 12.36 -38.26 -7.42
CA ASP A 46 11.27 -39.12 -7.90
C ASP A 46 10.09 -38.31 -8.45
N GLN A 47 9.75 -37.20 -7.81
CA GLN A 47 8.71 -36.29 -8.27
C GLN A 47 9.13 -35.48 -9.51
N LEU A 48 10.43 -35.17 -9.64
CA LEU A 48 10.98 -34.49 -10.82
C LEU A 48 10.87 -35.33 -12.08
N GLN A 49 11.28 -36.61 -12.00
CA GLN A 49 11.18 -37.50 -13.14
C GLN A 49 9.72 -37.75 -13.52
N TRP A 50 8.84 -37.95 -12.53
CA TRP A 50 7.40 -38.08 -12.77
C TRP A 50 6.82 -36.84 -13.47
N LEU A 51 7.12 -35.64 -12.97
CA LEU A 51 6.65 -34.39 -13.56
C LEU A 51 7.13 -34.25 -15.00
N TRP A 52 8.40 -34.56 -15.26
CA TRP A 52 8.96 -34.52 -16.60
C TRP A 52 8.24 -35.48 -17.57
N ASP A 53 8.10 -36.75 -17.18
CA ASP A 53 7.45 -37.76 -18.01
C ASP A 53 5.97 -37.40 -18.26
N PHE A 54 5.30 -36.84 -17.25
CA PHE A 54 3.95 -36.32 -17.36
C PHE A 54 3.83 -35.18 -18.38
N LEU A 55 4.75 -34.21 -18.34
CA LEU A 55 4.76 -33.10 -19.31
C LEU A 55 5.03 -33.59 -20.73
N GLN A 56 5.94 -34.56 -20.91
CA GLN A 56 6.21 -35.15 -22.22
C GLN A 56 4.98 -35.89 -22.77
N ALA A 57 4.24 -36.61 -21.91
CA ALA A 57 3.01 -37.29 -22.30
C ALA A 57 1.91 -36.30 -22.74
N ILE A 58 1.73 -35.20 -22.00
CA ILE A 58 0.79 -34.13 -22.35
C ILE A 58 1.19 -33.46 -23.67
N ASP A 59 2.48 -33.19 -23.86
CA ASP A 59 2.96 -32.54 -25.07
C ASP A 59 2.76 -33.43 -26.31
N ALA A 60 2.99 -34.74 -26.17
CA ALA A 60 2.76 -35.70 -27.24
C ALA A 60 1.28 -35.88 -27.59
N LYS A 61 0.38 -35.74 -26.60
CA LYS A 61 -1.07 -35.87 -26.78
C LYS A 61 -1.81 -34.81 -25.93
N PRO A 62 -1.95 -33.58 -26.44
CA PRO A 62 -2.61 -32.50 -25.70
C PRO A 62 -4.06 -32.86 -25.37
N PRO A 63 -4.52 -32.64 -24.12
CA PRO A 63 -5.91 -32.90 -23.74
C PRO A 63 -6.86 -31.86 -24.36
N GLU A 64 -8.09 -32.28 -24.68
CA GLU A 64 -9.18 -31.35 -24.97
C GLU A 64 -9.63 -30.66 -23.66
N LEU A 65 -9.36 -29.36 -23.55
CA LEU A 65 -9.65 -28.54 -22.36
C LEU A 65 -10.96 -27.72 -22.48
N SER A 66 -11.57 -27.68 -23.66
CA SER A 66 -12.85 -27.01 -23.92
C SER A 66 -14.01 -28.02 -23.94
N SER A 67 -15.17 -27.67 -23.38
CA SER A 67 -16.43 -28.34 -23.71
C SER A 67 -17.11 -27.60 -24.86
N ASP A 68 -17.89 -28.30 -25.69
CA ASP A 68 -18.57 -27.81 -26.91
C ASP A 68 -19.43 -26.54 -26.76
N SER A 69 -19.55 -25.97 -25.57
CA SER A 69 -20.37 -24.77 -25.30
C SER A 69 -19.79 -23.80 -24.26
N SER A 70 -18.57 -24.01 -23.72
CA SER A 70 -17.98 -23.09 -22.74
C SER A 70 -16.50 -22.82 -22.95
N GLU A 71 -16.11 -21.58 -22.66
CA GLU A 71 -14.71 -21.12 -22.70
C GLU A 71 -13.87 -21.93 -21.69
N PRO A 72 -12.67 -22.43 -22.08
CA PRO A 72 -11.87 -23.28 -21.21
C PRO A 72 -11.43 -22.53 -19.94
N LEU A 73 -11.67 -23.14 -18.78
CA LEU A 73 -11.28 -22.60 -17.46
C LEU A 73 -9.77 -22.67 -17.19
N LEU A 74 -9.03 -23.38 -18.05
CA LEU A 74 -7.61 -23.66 -17.94
C LEU A 74 -6.99 -23.65 -19.34
N ARG A 75 -5.80 -23.09 -19.47
CA ARG A 75 -5.01 -23.16 -20.70
C ARG A 75 -3.85 -24.12 -20.51
N ILE A 76 -3.47 -24.84 -21.57
CA ILE A 76 -2.37 -25.80 -21.46
C ILE A 76 -1.04 -25.11 -21.18
N GLU A 77 -0.90 -23.85 -21.60
CA GLU A 77 0.26 -23.01 -21.33
C GLU A 77 0.42 -22.71 -19.83
N ASP A 78 -0.67 -22.68 -19.04
CA ASP A 78 -0.60 -22.50 -17.59
C ASP A 78 0.15 -23.69 -16.94
N VAL A 79 -0.10 -24.90 -17.48
CA VAL A 79 0.49 -26.17 -17.05
C VAL A 79 1.97 -26.23 -17.42
N PHE A 80 2.29 -25.94 -18.69
CA PHE A 80 3.67 -25.96 -19.18
C PHE A 80 4.51 -24.87 -18.51
N CYS A 81 4.08 -23.61 -18.54
CA CYS A 81 4.85 -22.52 -17.96
C CYS A 81 5.01 -22.69 -16.44
N GLY A 82 3.95 -23.12 -15.74
CA GLY A 82 4.01 -23.37 -14.29
C GLY A 82 5.04 -24.44 -13.92
N SER A 83 5.05 -25.54 -14.67
CA SER A 83 5.99 -26.64 -14.42
C SER A 83 7.41 -26.27 -14.81
N ILE A 84 7.61 -25.55 -15.92
CA ILE A 84 8.93 -25.04 -16.33
C ILE A 84 9.47 -24.06 -15.29
N ALA A 85 8.64 -23.15 -14.78
CA ALA A 85 9.03 -22.21 -13.72
C ALA A 85 9.49 -22.96 -12.46
N LEU A 86 8.76 -24.00 -12.06
CA LEU A 86 9.13 -24.84 -10.93
C LEU A 86 10.47 -25.54 -11.15
N LEU A 87 10.66 -26.16 -12.32
CA LEU A 87 11.90 -26.86 -12.68
C LEU A 87 13.11 -25.90 -12.73
N LEU A 88 12.96 -24.72 -13.34
CA LEU A 88 14.02 -23.69 -13.39
C LEU A 88 14.37 -23.14 -12.01
N SER A 89 13.37 -22.94 -11.15
CA SER A 89 13.56 -22.35 -9.82
C SER A 89 14.20 -23.32 -8.83
N THR A 90 13.82 -24.61 -8.88
CA THR A 90 14.19 -25.58 -7.84
C THR A 90 15.20 -26.64 -8.28
N SER A 91 15.28 -26.91 -9.58
CA SER A 91 15.89 -28.14 -10.12
C SER A 91 16.71 -27.87 -11.38
N ARG A 92 17.34 -26.69 -11.44
CA ARG A 92 18.11 -26.25 -12.61
C ARG A 92 19.26 -27.20 -12.95
N ASP A 93 20.00 -27.69 -11.96
CA ASP A 93 21.12 -28.61 -12.20
C ASP A 93 20.66 -29.89 -12.89
N TRP A 94 19.48 -30.39 -12.53
CA TRP A 94 18.87 -31.56 -13.16
C TRP A 94 18.44 -31.27 -14.62
N LEU A 95 18.01 -30.04 -14.95
CA LEU A 95 17.75 -29.63 -16.33
C LEU A 95 19.05 -29.50 -17.15
N LEU A 96 20.16 -29.09 -16.54
CA LEU A 96 21.43 -28.89 -17.23
C LEU A 96 22.21 -30.20 -17.47
N GLN A 97 21.88 -31.28 -16.75
CA GLN A 97 22.44 -32.60 -16.98
C GLN A 97 22.08 -33.19 -18.35
N ASP A 98 20.97 -32.73 -18.97
CA ASP A 98 20.53 -33.15 -20.29
C ASP A 98 20.10 -31.91 -21.09
N ALA A 99 20.90 -31.58 -22.11
CA ALA A 99 20.66 -30.43 -22.99
C ALA A 99 19.28 -30.45 -23.66
N GLY A 100 18.70 -31.64 -23.89
CA GLY A 100 17.36 -31.80 -24.44
C GLY A 100 16.28 -31.25 -23.52
N ARG A 101 16.45 -31.37 -22.20
CA ARG A 101 15.47 -30.88 -21.21
C ARG A 101 15.37 -29.36 -21.22
N MET A 102 16.53 -28.70 -21.12
CA MET A 102 16.59 -27.23 -21.19
C MET A 102 16.10 -26.72 -22.55
N ALA A 103 16.48 -27.39 -23.65
CA ALA A 103 16.02 -27.01 -24.99
C ALA A 103 14.49 -27.07 -25.13
N TRP A 104 13.87 -28.14 -24.62
CA TRP A 104 12.41 -28.28 -24.61
C TRP A 104 11.73 -27.19 -23.77
N CYS A 105 12.22 -26.92 -22.56
CA CYS A 105 11.69 -25.84 -21.71
C CYS A 105 11.71 -24.49 -22.44
N ARG A 106 12.85 -24.15 -23.07
CA ARG A 106 13.01 -22.91 -23.82
C ARG A 106 12.10 -22.86 -25.05
N GLN A 107 11.96 -23.97 -25.77
CA GLN A 107 11.06 -24.07 -26.92
C GLN A 107 9.61 -23.80 -26.53
N LYS A 108 9.14 -24.35 -25.40
CA LYS A 108 7.78 -24.10 -24.91
C LYS A 108 7.57 -22.65 -24.50
N LEU A 109 8.51 -22.06 -23.78
CA LEU A 109 8.45 -20.64 -23.43
C LEU A 109 8.43 -19.74 -24.67
N GLN A 110 9.25 -20.05 -25.70
CA GLN A 110 9.26 -19.32 -26.97
C GLN A 110 7.91 -19.45 -27.70
N ALA A 111 7.37 -20.66 -27.81
CA ALA A 111 6.08 -20.88 -28.46
C ALA A 111 4.95 -20.10 -27.77
N THR A 112 4.94 -20.06 -26.43
CA THR A 112 3.94 -19.31 -25.67
C THR A 112 4.04 -17.79 -25.86
N ILE A 113 5.24 -17.22 -26.04
CA ILE A 113 5.37 -15.77 -26.26
C ILE A 113 5.15 -15.37 -27.73
N ASP A 114 5.45 -16.27 -28.67
CA ASP A 114 5.21 -16.06 -30.10
C ASP A 114 3.72 -16.13 -30.45
N ASP A 115 2.97 -17.00 -29.77
CA ASP A 115 1.51 -17.13 -29.89
C ASP A 115 0.84 -17.14 -28.49
N PRO A 116 0.72 -15.96 -27.84
CA PRO A 116 0.20 -15.88 -26.48
C PRO A 116 -1.29 -16.21 -26.42
N PRO A 117 -1.73 -17.04 -25.45
CA PRO A 117 -3.14 -17.37 -25.30
C PRO A 117 -4.01 -16.11 -25.13
N PRO A 118 -5.17 -16.02 -25.83
CA PRO A 118 -6.04 -14.85 -25.76
C PRO A 118 -6.62 -14.69 -24.36
N PRO A 119 -6.82 -13.46 -23.85
CA PRO A 119 -7.47 -13.22 -22.55
C PRO A 119 -8.84 -13.92 -22.46
N LEU A 120 -9.21 -14.38 -21.27
CA LEU A 120 -10.55 -14.96 -21.06
C LEU A 120 -11.58 -13.83 -21.18
N ARG A 121 -12.79 -14.15 -21.64
CA ARG A 121 -13.87 -13.17 -21.89
C ARG A 121 -14.16 -12.23 -20.71
N PHE A 122 -14.03 -12.73 -19.48
CA PHE A 122 -14.30 -11.98 -18.26
C PHE A 122 -13.02 -11.63 -17.47
N ASP A 123 -11.85 -11.74 -18.10
CA ASP A 123 -10.60 -11.35 -17.44
C ASP A 123 -10.53 -9.83 -17.24
N SER A 124 -9.91 -9.43 -16.14
CA SER A 124 -9.68 -8.04 -15.77
C SER A 124 -8.20 -7.82 -15.54
N GLU A 125 -7.69 -6.64 -15.89
CA GLU A 125 -6.32 -6.24 -15.55
C GLU A 125 -6.05 -6.25 -14.03
N LEU A 126 -7.10 -6.16 -13.21
CA LEU A 126 -7.07 -6.23 -11.75
C LEU A 126 -7.24 -7.65 -11.18
N SER A 127 -7.35 -8.69 -12.02
CA SER A 127 -7.44 -10.09 -11.58
C SER A 127 -6.24 -10.47 -10.69
N VAL A 128 -6.53 -11.04 -9.51
CA VAL A 128 -5.51 -11.37 -8.48
C VAL A 128 -4.87 -12.75 -8.70
N GLY A 129 -5.36 -13.54 -9.67
CA GLY A 129 -4.82 -14.88 -9.97
C GLY A 129 -3.34 -14.84 -10.36
N ASN A 130 -2.54 -15.76 -9.81
CA ASN A 130 -1.09 -15.88 -10.04
C ASN A 130 -0.67 -17.24 -10.65
N ALA A 131 -1.59 -18.20 -10.77
CA ALA A 131 -1.34 -19.51 -11.38
C ALA A 131 -1.65 -19.50 -12.88
N ARG A 132 -1.01 -18.58 -13.63
CA ARG A 132 -1.26 -18.34 -15.06
C ARG A 132 0.04 -18.32 -15.85
N TRP A 133 -0.05 -18.67 -17.13
CA TRP A 133 1.09 -18.82 -18.02
C TRP A 133 1.98 -17.59 -18.05
N ASP A 134 1.39 -16.39 -18.07
CA ASP A 134 2.10 -15.11 -18.20
C ASP A 134 2.95 -14.82 -16.96
N CYS A 135 2.40 -15.08 -15.78
CA CYS A 135 3.09 -14.99 -14.49
C CYS A 135 4.31 -15.93 -14.45
N PHE A 136 4.11 -17.19 -14.82
CA PHE A 136 5.17 -18.18 -14.78
C PHE A 136 6.24 -17.94 -15.84
N ALA A 137 5.84 -17.63 -17.07
CA ALA A 137 6.74 -17.35 -18.19
C ALA A 137 7.63 -16.13 -17.87
N ALA A 138 7.08 -15.08 -17.28
CA ALA A 138 7.85 -13.91 -16.87
C ALA A 138 8.86 -14.23 -15.76
N GLU A 139 8.47 -15.01 -14.74
CA GLU A 139 9.41 -15.49 -13.71
C GLU A 139 10.53 -16.37 -14.30
N CYS A 140 10.20 -17.24 -15.27
CA CYS A 140 11.21 -17.99 -16.02
C CYS A 140 12.19 -17.04 -16.71
N GLY A 141 11.66 -15.99 -17.36
CA GLY A 141 12.46 -14.95 -18.00
C GLY A 141 13.46 -14.33 -17.04
N VAL A 142 13.03 -13.97 -15.82
CA VAL A 142 13.93 -13.42 -14.79
C VAL A 142 15.03 -14.40 -14.40
N LEU A 143 14.68 -15.67 -14.18
CA LEU A 143 15.65 -16.70 -13.81
C LEU A 143 16.68 -16.95 -14.91
N LEU A 144 16.25 -16.99 -16.17
CA LEU A 144 17.14 -17.13 -17.33
C LEU A 144 18.02 -15.88 -17.52
N LEU A 145 17.46 -14.69 -17.34
CA LEU A 145 18.19 -13.43 -17.49
C LEU A 145 19.28 -13.26 -16.42
N ALA A 146 19.02 -13.76 -15.21
CA ALA A 146 19.99 -13.79 -14.10
C ALA A 146 21.13 -14.80 -14.32
N GLU A 147 21.07 -15.64 -15.36
CA GLU A 147 22.16 -16.53 -15.77
C GLU A 147 22.92 -15.95 -16.97
N ASN A 148 22.18 -15.38 -17.92
CA ASN A 148 22.73 -14.73 -19.09
C ASN A 148 22.00 -13.41 -19.37
N PRO A 149 22.59 -12.26 -19.01
CA PRO A 149 21.99 -10.95 -19.24
C PRO A 149 21.75 -10.60 -20.72
N ASN A 150 22.33 -11.35 -21.66
CA ASN A 150 22.18 -11.16 -23.10
C ASN A 150 21.25 -12.20 -23.75
N ASP A 151 20.58 -13.04 -22.96
CA ASP A 151 19.61 -14.01 -23.48
C ASP A 151 18.36 -13.30 -24.01
N VAL A 152 18.19 -13.33 -25.33
CA VAL A 152 17.10 -12.65 -26.04
C VAL A 152 15.73 -13.17 -25.60
N LEU A 153 15.56 -14.49 -25.47
CA LEU A 153 14.30 -15.08 -24.99
C LEU A 153 14.02 -14.63 -23.56
N ALA A 154 15.03 -14.64 -22.70
CA ALA A 154 14.87 -14.20 -21.31
C ALA A 154 14.41 -12.74 -21.23
N ARG A 155 15.02 -11.84 -22.03
CA ARG A 155 14.60 -10.44 -22.09
C ARG A 155 13.21 -10.27 -22.70
N GLN A 156 12.83 -11.05 -23.71
CA GLN A 156 11.47 -11.04 -24.27
C GLN A 156 10.43 -11.44 -23.22
N LEU A 157 10.67 -12.53 -22.48
CA LEU A 157 9.80 -13.01 -21.40
C LEU A 157 9.64 -11.96 -20.28
N VAL A 158 10.74 -11.35 -19.85
CA VAL A 158 10.70 -10.27 -18.85
C VAL A 158 9.95 -9.05 -19.39
N GLY A 159 10.25 -8.62 -20.62
CA GLY A 159 9.57 -7.50 -21.28
C GLY A 159 8.06 -7.73 -21.37
N ALA A 160 7.65 -8.93 -21.78
CA ALA A 160 6.24 -9.34 -21.83
C ALA A 160 5.58 -9.33 -20.44
N GLY A 161 6.27 -9.81 -19.40
CA GLY A 161 5.77 -9.76 -18.02
C GLY A 161 5.60 -8.33 -17.48
N LEU A 162 6.50 -7.42 -17.84
CA LEU A 162 6.44 -6.01 -17.42
C LEU A 162 5.36 -5.20 -18.17
N VAL A 163 5.01 -5.57 -19.41
CA VAL A 163 3.89 -4.95 -20.16
C VAL A 163 2.60 -5.78 -20.17
N ALA A 164 2.53 -6.79 -19.32
CA ALA A 164 1.40 -7.71 -19.28
C ALA A 164 0.08 -6.98 -19.03
N PHE A 165 -1.01 -7.57 -19.52
CA PHE A 165 -2.37 -7.05 -19.33
C PHE A 165 -2.70 -6.96 -17.83
N ASN A 166 -2.45 -8.03 -17.08
CA ASN A 166 -2.73 -8.07 -15.65
C ASN A 166 -1.55 -7.52 -14.84
N TYR A 167 -1.84 -6.60 -13.94
CA TYR A 167 -0.83 -5.96 -13.10
C TYR A 167 -0.10 -6.94 -12.16
N ASN A 168 -0.75 -8.04 -11.79
CA ASN A 168 -0.14 -9.08 -10.96
C ASN A 168 1.06 -9.77 -11.63
N THR A 169 1.05 -9.91 -12.95
CA THR A 169 2.17 -10.46 -13.72
C THR A 169 3.39 -9.55 -13.59
N THR A 170 3.20 -8.22 -13.69
CA THR A 170 4.26 -7.23 -13.42
C THR A 170 4.77 -7.33 -11.97
N ALA A 171 3.87 -7.52 -11.00
CA ALA A 171 4.23 -7.67 -9.58
C ALA A 171 5.17 -8.86 -9.37
N LEU A 172 4.79 -10.04 -9.87
CA LEU A 172 5.56 -11.28 -9.71
C LEU A 172 6.89 -11.22 -10.44
N THR A 173 6.91 -10.63 -11.64
CA THR A 173 8.14 -10.40 -12.41
C THR A 173 9.14 -9.57 -11.60
N MET A 174 8.69 -8.42 -11.08
CA MET A 174 9.56 -7.52 -10.33
C MET A 174 9.93 -8.05 -8.95
N ALA A 175 9.03 -8.76 -8.26
CA ALA A 175 9.34 -9.43 -7.00
C ALA A 175 10.40 -10.52 -7.19
N ARG A 176 10.29 -11.37 -8.22
CA ARG A 176 11.32 -12.35 -8.56
C ARG A 176 12.64 -11.67 -8.90
N ALA A 177 12.60 -10.61 -9.70
CA ALA A 177 13.79 -9.85 -10.08
C ALA A 177 14.49 -9.23 -8.87
N ALA A 178 13.73 -8.69 -7.91
CA ALA A 178 14.27 -8.16 -6.67
C ALA A 178 14.98 -9.24 -5.83
N VAL A 179 14.47 -10.47 -5.80
CA VAL A 179 15.13 -11.59 -5.09
C VAL A 179 16.48 -11.94 -5.72
N VAL A 180 16.59 -11.93 -7.06
CA VAL A 180 17.83 -12.30 -7.78
C VAL A 180 18.63 -11.11 -8.31
N ARG A 181 18.33 -9.89 -7.87
CA ARG A 181 18.86 -8.62 -8.44
C ARG A 181 20.38 -8.54 -8.50
N THR A 182 21.08 -9.11 -7.51
CA THR A 182 22.55 -9.16 -7.47
C THR A 182 23.11 -9.94 -8.66
N ARG A 183 22.42 -11.01 -9.08
CA ARG A 183 22.78 -11.81 -10.25
C ARG A 183 22.35 -11.17 -11.56
N LEU A 184 21.26 -10.41 -11.57
CA LEU A 184 20.81 -9.63 -12.73
C LEU A 184 21.78 -8.48 -13.05
N GLY A 185 22.49 -7.95 -12.05
CA GLY A 185 23.44 -6.85 -12.23
C GLY A 185 22.79 -5.65 -12.93
N GLY A 186 23.39 -5.18 -14.03
CA GLY A 186 22.88 -4.05 -14.80
C GLY A 186 21.50 -4.24 -15.43
N ALA A 187 21.02 -5.49 -15.59
CA ALA A 187 19.68 -5.74 -16.12
C ALA A 187 18.57 -5.32 -15.14
N PHE A 188 18.81 -5.36 -13.83
CA PHE A 188 17.79 -4.99 -12.86
C PHE A 188 17.43 -3.49 -12.91
N PRO A 189 18.39 -2.54 -12.91
CA PRO A 189 18.09 -1.14 -13.18
C PRO A 189 17.40 -0.89 -14.54
N GLN A 190 17.70 -1.67 -15.58
CA GLN A 190 16.99 -1.58 -16.86
C GLN A 190 15.53 -2.00 -16.72
N MET A 191 15.22 -3.03 -15.92
CA MET A 191 13.84 -3.43 -15.63
C MET A 191 13.06 -2.34 -14.89
N LEU A 192 13.69 -1.65 -13.93
CA LEU A 192 13.09 -0.49 -13.25
C LEU A 192 12.79 0.63 -14.24
N ALA A 193 13.72 0.90 -15.16
CA ALA A 193 13.53 1.88 -16.22
C ALA A 193 12.39 1.54 -17.14
N PHE A 194 12.35 0.29 -17.57
CA PHE A 194 11.30 -0.20 -18.42
C PHE A 194 9.92 -0.06 -17.76
N ALA A 195 9.80 -0.42 -16.49
CA ALA A 195 8.55 -0.32 -15.75
C ALA A 195 8.07 1.15 -15.61
N ILE A 196 8.97 2.10 -15.34
CA ILE A 196 8.62 3.53 -15.25
C ILE A 196 8.17 4.07 -16.62
N GLN A 197 8.90 3.76 -17.68
CA GLN A 197 8.56 4.20 -19.04
C GLN A 197 7.24 3.56 -19.50
N TRP A 198 7.00 2.30 -19.13
CA TRP A 198 5.72 1.65 -19.39
C TRP A 198 4.58 2.29 -18.60
N ALA A 199 4.78 2.62 -17.32
CA ALA A 199 3.80 3.34 -16.52
C ALA A 199 3.46 4.71 -17.12
N ALA A 200 4.43 5.40 -17.76
CA ALA A 200 4.17 6.65 -18.47
C ALA A 200 3.45 6.47 -19.81
N LEU A 201 3.66 5.33 -20.49
CA LEU A 201 3.11 5.06 -21.81
C LEU A 201 1.70 4.44 -21.77
N ARG A 202 1.44 3.50 -20.85
CA ARG A 202 0.19 2.74 -20.75
C ARG A 202 -1.07 3.63 -20.68
N PRO A 203 -1.11 4.73 -19.91
CA PRO A 203 -2.29 5.61 -19.84
C PRO A 203 -2.64 6.31 -21.16
N LEU A 204 -1.73 6.31 -22.14
CA LEU A 204 -1.93 6.91 -23.46
C LEU A 204 -2.62 5.93 -24.44
N GLN A 205 -2.90 4.70 -24.01
CA GLN A 205 -3.67 3.75 -24.79
C GLN A 205 -5.10 4.26 -24.98
N VAL A 206 -5.49 4.52 -26.22
CA VAL A 206 -6.83 5.03 -26.57
C VAL A 206 -7.79 3.89 -26.94
N ARG A 207 -9.10 4.18 -26.88
CA ARG A 207 -10.15 3.24 -27.30
C ARG A 207 -10.04 2.90 -28.78
N GLN A 208 -10.39 1.66 -29.14
CA GLN A 208 -10.36 1.20 -30.54
C GLN A 208 -11.47 1.83 -31.39
N ASP A 209 -12.59 2.20 -30.78
CA ASP A 209 -13.82 2.57 -31.51
C ASP A 209 -13.91 4.05 -31.93
N ASP A 210 -12.86 4.84 -31.71
CA ASP A 210 -12.85 6.28 -32.02
C ASP A 210 -11.92 6.60 -33.20
N PRO A 211 -12.41 6.78 -34.43
CA PRO A 211 -11.57 7.06 -35.60
C PRO A 211 -10.72 8.33 -35.48
N SER A 212 -11.12 9.30 -34.65
CA SER A 212 -10.37 10.55 -34.49
C SER A 212 -9.01 10.38 -33.80
N LEU A 213 -8.76 9.21 -33.21
CA LEU A 213 -7.56 8.88 -32.45
C LEU A 213 -6.66 7.82 -33.13
N ASP A 214 -6.81 7.61 -34.45
CA ASP A 214 -6.00 6.64 -35.21
C ASP A 214 -4.49 6.92 -35.11
N ALA A 215 -4.09 8.19 -35.20
CA ALA A 215 -2.69 8.59 -35.10
C ALA A 215 -2.11 8.30 -33.70
N GLU A 216 -2.89 8.51 -32.64
CA GLU A 216 -2.53 8.19 -31.27
C GLU A 216 -2.41 6.68 -31.06
N ARG A 217 -3.31 5.88 -31.65
CA ARG A 217 -3.22 4.41 -31.63
C ARG A 217 -1.93 3.92 -32.27
N GLU A 218 -1.64 4.39 -33.48
CA GLU A 218 -0.43 4.01 -34.21
C GLU A 218 0.83 4.43 -33.44
N SER A 219 0.84 5.67 -32.94
CA SER A 219 1.92 6.20 -32.10
C SER A 219 2.15 5.34 -30.85
N PHE A 220 1.08 4.94 -30.15
CA PHE A 220 1.16 4.06 -28.98
C PHE A 220 1.79 2.71 -29.34
N VAL A 221 1.34 2.06 -30.43
CA VAL A 221 1.88 0.77 -30.88
C VAL A 221 3.36 0.87 -31.24
N VAL A 222 3.76 1.92 -31.96
CA VAL A 222 5.16 2.19 -32.33
C VAL A 222 6.01 2.40 -31.07
N ARG A 223 5.56 3.26 -30.14
CA ARG A 223 6.29 3.54 -28.90
C ARG A 223 6.39 2.31 -28.00
N LYS A 224 5.33 1.50 -27.89
CA LYS A 224 5.35 0.24 -27.13
C LYS A 224 6.37 -0.74 -27.73
N ARG A 225 6.38 -0.90 -29.05
CA ARG A 225 7.34 -1.77 -29.75
C ARG A 225 8.78 -1.27 -29.58
N ALA A 226 9.01 0.04 -29.70
CA ALA A 226 10.32 0.64 -29.51
C ALA A 226 10.84 0.44 -28.07
N LEU A 227 9.98 0.64 -27.07
CA LEU A 227 10.32 0.41 -25.67
C LEU A 227 10.68 -1.06 -25.41
N LEU A 228 9.87 -2.00 -25.90
CA LEU A 228 10.16 -3.44 -25.83
C LEU A 228 11.47 -3.79 -26.53
N GLY A 229 11.69 -3.28 -27.75
CA GLY A 229 12.91 -3.48 -28.52
C GLY A 229 14.16 -3.03 -27.76
N ALA A 230 14.13 -1.81 -27.21
CA ALA A 230 15.24 -1.23 -26.45
C ALA A 230 15.57 -2.01 -25.16
N PHE A 231 14.57 -2.65 -24.55
CA PHE A 231 14.81 -3.54 -23.42
C PHE A 231 15.39 -4.89 -23.87
N VAL A 232 14.85 -5.46 -24.95
CA VAL A 232 15.28 -6.76 -25.49
C VAL A 232 16.71 -6.72 -26.04
N ASP A 233 17.12 -5.63 -26.67
CA ASP A 233 18.50 -5.45 -27.17
C ASP A 233 19.47 -4.94 -26.10
N GLY A 234 18.96 -4.57 -24.91
CA GLY A 234 19.77 -4.07 -23.79
C GLY A 234 20.25 -2.63 -23.94
N SER A 235 19.76 -1.88 -24.93
CA SER A 235 20.08 -0.46 -25.15
C SER A 235 19.35 0.50 -24.20
N LEU A 236 18.31 0.02 -23.50
CA LEU A 236 17.59 0.83 -22.53
C LEU A 236 18.54 1.27 -21.41
N SER A 237 18.70 2.58 -21.26
CA SER A 237 19.50 3.16 -20.20
C SER A 237 18.80 2.98 -18.85
N ALA A 238 19.58 2.70 -17.80
CA ALA A 238 19.06 2.72 -16.44
C ALA A 238 18.50 4.13 -16.12
N VAL A 239 17.40 4.21 -15.37
CA VAL A 239 16.80 5.51 -15.02
C VAL A 239 17.75 6.31 -14.16
N THR A 240 17.97 7.56 -14.56
CA THR A 240 18.36 8.63 -13.65
C THR A 240 17.09 9.23 -13.05
N ALA A 241 17.02 9.26 -11.72
CA ALA A 241 15.85 9.62 -10.91
C ALA A 241 15.22 10.97 -11.33
N HIS A 242 14.16 10.92 -12.16
CA HIS A 242 13.38 12.08 -12.62
C HIS A 242 11.89 11.74 -12.76
N LEU A 243 11.30 11.05 -11.77
CA LEU A 243 9.89 10.64 -11.84
C LEU A 243 8.95 11.84 -11.96
N GLY A 244 9.26 12.95 -11.28
CA GLY A 244 8.48 14.18 -11.39
C GLY A 244 8.34 14.69 -12.82
N LYS A 245 9.44 14.70 -13.57
CA LYS A 245 9.45 15.11 -14.98
C LYS A 245 8.66 14.13 -15.86
N ILE A 246 8.91 12.83 -15.71
CA ILE A 246 8.24 11.78 -16.50
C ILE A 246 6.72 11.82 -16.23
N ASN A 247 6.31 12.00 -14.97
CA ASN A 247 4.90 12.14 -14.59
C ASN A 247 4.26 13.38 -15.24
N ALA A 248 4.93 14.54 -15.22
CA ALA A 248 4.42 15.75 -15.84
C ALA A 248 4.26 15.62 -17.36
N GLU A 249 5.24 15.01 -18.03
CA GLU A 249 5.19 14.75 -19.48
C GLU A 249 4.07 13.75 -19.85
N ALA A 250 3.93 12.67 -19.07
CA ALA A 250 2.86 11.68 -19.26
C ALA A 250 1.47 12.31 -19.06
N ARG A 251 1.31 13.15 -18.02
CA ARG A 251 0.07 13.89 -17.76
C ARG A 251 -0.27 14.82 -18.92
N ALA A 252 0.68 15.63 -19.37
CA ALA A 252 0.47 16.55 -20.49
C ALA A 252 0.07 15.82 -21.78
N ALA A 253 0.71 14.68 -22.07
CA ALA A 253 0.34 13.85 -23.22
C ALA A 253 -1.09 13.27 -23.08
N ARG A 254 -1.45 12.80 -21.89
CA ARG A 254 -2.79 12.27 -21.60
C ARG A 254 -3.86 13.36 -21.74
N ASP A 255 -3.62 14.54 -21.21
CA ASP A 255 -4.53 15.67 -21.28
C ASP A 255 -4.73 16.13 -22.74
N ALA A 256 -3.67 16.12 -23.55
CA ALA A 256 -3.77 16.43 -24.98
C ALA A 256 -4.64 15.42 -25.74
N ILE A 257 -4.53 14.12 -25.43
CA ILE A 257 -5.41 13.09 -26.01
C ILE A 257 -6.86 13.30 -25.54
N TYR A 258 -7.06 13.57 -24.25
CA TYR A 258 -8.40 13.78 -23.69
C TYR A 258 -9.09 15.02 -24.27
N GLU A 259 -8.33 16.09 -24.54
CA GLU A 259 -8.84 17.30 -25.20
C GLU A 259 -9.27 17.04 -26.66
N LYS A 260 -8.55 16.19 -27.39
CA LYS A 260 -8.99 15.76 -28.74
C LYS A 260 -10.29 14.96 -28.69
N GLN A 261 -10.39 14.04 -27.73
CA GLN A 261 -11.57 13.21 -27.55
C GLN A 261 -12.78 14.02 -27.07
N PHE A 262 -12.55 15.01 -26.22
CA PHE A 262 -13.58 15.85 -25.61
C PHE A 262 -13.20 17.34 -25.68
N PRO A 263 -13.38 18.02 -26.83
CA PRO A 263 -13.02 19.42 -26.98
C PRO A 263 -13.59 20.33 -25.88
N GLY A 264 -12.78 21.28 -25.40
CA GLY A 264 -13.08 22.16 -24.28
C GLY A 264 -13.04 21.47 -22.91
N SER A 265 -12.46 20.27 -22.81
CA SER A 265 -12.27 19.57 -21.53
C SER A 265 -11.23 20.27 -20.66
N ALA A 266 -10.15 20.82 -21.23
CA ALA A 266 -9.11 21.54 -20.51
C ALA A 266 -9.70 22.77 -19.79
N SER A 267 -10.48 23.58 -20.50
CA SER A 267 -11.17 24.74 -19.93
C SER A 267 -12.19 24.35 -18.84
N ARG A 268 -12.87 23.20 -19.01
CA ARG A 268 -13.78 22.65 -18.00
C ARG A 268 -13.04 22.10 -16.78
N SER A 269 -11.88 21.49 -16.98
CA SER A 269 -11.02 20.96 -15.92
C SER A 269 -10.44 22.09 -15.08
N GLN A 270 -9.92 23.14 -15.71
CA GLN A 270 -9.43 24.34 -15.00
C GLN A 270 -10.53 25.02 -14.17
N ARG A 271 -11.75 25.11 -14.70
CA ARG A 271 -12.91 25.63 -13.95
C ARG A 271 -13.38 24.70 -12.83
N ARG A 272 -13.11 23.40 -12.93
CA ARG A 272 -13.39 22.44 -11.85
C ARG A 272 -12.33 22.53 -10.78
N GLN A 273 -11.05 22.54 -11.15
CA GLN A 273 -9.89 22.70 -10.26
C GLN A 273 -9.99 23.92 -9.35
N LYS A 274 -10.74 24.94 -9.75
CA LYS A 274 -11.09 26.10 -8.91
C LYS A 274 -12.59 26.34 -9.00
N SER A 275 -13.36 25.79 -8.06
CA SER A 275 -14.80 26.02 -8.02
C SER A 275 -15.21 26.86 -6.80
N THR A 276 -16.24 27.69 -6.97
CA THR A 276 -16.88 28.36 -5.84
C THR A 276 -17.80 27.37 -5.14
N GLY A 277 -17.54 27.11 -3.85
CA GLY A 277 -18.34 26.17 -3.06
C GLY A 277 -19.84 26.54 -2.99
N ARG A 278 -20.65 25.58 -2.53
CA ARG A 278 -22.12 25.74 -2.33
C ARG A 278 -22.48 26.94 -1.44
N THR A 279 -21.55 27.36 -0.58
CA THR A 279 -21.58 28.59 0.21
C THR A 279 -20.68 29.60 -0.50
N GLN A 280 -21.22 30.76 -0.88
CA GLN A 280 -20.61 31.75 -1.79
C GLN A 280 -19.28 32.41 -1.35
N SER A 281 -18.50 31.81 -0.44
CA SER A 281 -17.29 32.40 0.15
C SER A 281 -16.01 31.57 0.03
N ARG A 282 -15.99 30.42 -0.65
CA ARG A 282 -14.83 29.49 -0.64
C ARG A 282 -14.37 29.06 -2.03
N GLU A 283 -13.05 28.95 -2.19
CA GLU A 283 -12.40 28.35 -3.36
C GLU A 283 -12.04 26.90 -3.05
N VAL A 284 -12.60 25.96 -3.81
CA VAL A 284 -12.30 24.53 -3.69
C VAL A 284 -11.23 24.16 -4.71
N LEU A 285 -10.14 23.56 -4.24
CA LEU A 285 -9.06 23.03 -5.06
C LEU A 285 -9.19 21.51 -5.19
N HIS A 286 -8.82 20.95 -6.33
CA HIS A 286 -8.80 19.49 -6.52
C HIS A 286 -7.40 18.99 -6.85
N PRO A 287 -7.01 17.79 -6.36
CA PRO A 287 -5.76 17.17 -6.73
C PRO A 287 -5.61 16.94 -8.23
N ASP A 288 -4.39 17.11 -8.72
CA ASP A 288 -4.04 16.74 -10.08
C ASP A 288 -4.04 15.22 -10.24
N ARG A 289 -4.39 14.76 -11.45
CA ARG A 289 -4.32 13.33 -11.79
C ARG A 289 -2.87 12.88 -11.92
N LEU A 290 -2.58 11.65 -11.51
CA LEU A 290 -1.30 11.03 -11.83
C LEU A 290 -1.19 10.84 -13.35
N GLY A 291 -0.05 11.24 -13.92
CA GLY A 291 0.27 11.02 -15.33
C GLY A 291 0.72 9.59 -15.61
N LEU A 292 1.41 8.98 -14.64
CA LEU A 292 1.80 7.58 -14.66
C LEU A 292 0.61 6.67 -14.35
N ASP A 293 0.65 5.43 -14.84
CA ASP A 293 -0.26 4.36 -14.44
C ASP A 293 0.03 3.97 -12.97
N PRO A 294 -0.91 4.25 -12.04
CA PRO A 294 -0.70 4.01 -10.62
C PRO A 294 -0.54 2.52 -10.30
N TYR A 295 -1.20 1.63 -11.05
CA TYR A 295 -1.15 0.20 -10.80
C TYR A 295 0.15 -0.42 -11.30
N VAL A 296 0.67 0.00 -12.46
CA VAL A 296 2.03 -0.40 -12.89
C VAL A 296 3.05 0.02 -11.83
N MET A 297 2.97 1.26 -11.33
CA MET A 297 3.90 1.74 -10.31
C MET A 297 3.79 0.92 -9.02
N LYS A 298 2.57 0.69 -8.50
CA LYS A 298 2.35 -0.11 -7.29
C LYS A 298 2.90 -1.53 -7.42
N THR A 299 2.64 -2.20 -8.54
CA THR A 299 3.05 -3.59 -8.71
C THR A 299 4.53 -3.72 -9.04
N ALA A 300 5.07 -2.87 -9.92
CA ALA A 300 6.48 -2.91 -10.28
C ALA A 300 7.42 -2.57 -9.11
N PHE A 301 6.96 -1.76 -8.16
CA PHE A 301 7.74 -1.33 -6.98
C PHE A 301 7.22 -1.92 -5.66
N GLY A 302 6.29 -2.88 -5.69
CA GLY A 302 5.72 -3.49 -4.49
C GLY A 302 6.73 -4.25 -3.62
N TRP A 303 7.87 -4.64 -4.19
CA TRP A 303 8.99 -5.30 -3.50
C TRP A 303 9.90 -4.31 -2.75
N LEU A 304 9.79 -3.00 -3.01
CA LEU A 304 10.71 -1.98 -2.52
C LEU A 304 10.62 -1.83 -0.99
N ASP A 305 11.72 -2.13 -0.30
CA ASP A 305 11.86 -1.97 1.15
C ASP A 305 13.29 -1.53 1.48
N ALA A 306 13.47 -0.33 2.04
CA ALA A 306 14.79 0.22 2.35
C ALA A 306 15.64 -0.67 3.28
N ARG A 307 15.01 -1.55 4.07
CA ARG A 307 15.70 -2.51 4.96
C ARG A 307 16.27 -3.71 4.22
N ALA A 308 15.74 -4.03 3.04
CA ALA A 308 16.18 -5.17 2.26
C ALA A 308 17.45 -4.90 1.42
N ALA A 309 18.00 -3.67 1.52
CA ALA A 309 19.16 -3.24 0.73
C ALA A 309 20.40 -4.01 1.18
N GLN A 310 21.12 -4.60 0.23
CA GLN A 310 22.31 -5.40 0.48
C GLN A 310 23.60 -4.57 0.50
N THR A 311 23.58 -3.39 -0.13
CA THR A 311 24.74 -2.49 -0.24
C THR A 311 24.34 -1.05 0.06
N THR A 312 25.34 -0.22 0.39
CA THR A 312 25.14 1.23 0.59
C THR A 312 24.62 1.91 -0.67
N ASP A 313 25.16 1.57 -1.84
CA ASP A 313 24.73 2.16 -3.12
C ASP A 313 23.27 1.80 -3.44
N GLU A 314 22.88 0.55 -3.17
CA GLU A 314 21.50 0.11 -3.33
C GLU A 314 20.56 0.86 -2.38
N ARG A 315 20.98 1.03 -1.13
CA ARG A 315 20.21 1.80 -0.14
C ARG A 315 20.02 3.25 -0.57
N VAL A 316 21.08 3.91 -1.05
CA VAL A 316 21.00 5.27 -1.57
C VAL A 316 20.04 5.34 -2.77
N ALA A 317 20.13 4.41 -3.72
CA ALA A 317 19.26 4.37 -4.89
C ALA A 317 17.78 4.17 -4.51
N TRP A 318 17.50 3.27 -3.58
CA TRP A 318 16.13 2.99 -3.13
C TRP A 318 15.54 4.16 -2.35
N LEU A 319 16.31 4.78 -1.45
CA LEU A 319 15.85 5.98 -0.75
C LEU A 319 15.61 7.14 -1.74
N GLY A 320 16.46 7.30 -2.75
CA GLY A 320 16.22 8.25 -3.84
C GLY A 320 14.91 7.99 -4.57
N LEU A 321 14.64 6.72 -4.90
CA LEU A 321 13.39 6.33 -5.56
C LEU A 321 12.15 6.56 -4.68
N ILE A 322 12.22 6.25 -3.38
CA ILE A 322 11.11 6.49 -2.44
C ILE A 322 10.84 8.00 -2.31
N ARG A 323 11.89 8.84 -2.27
CA ARG A 323 11.75 10.30 -2.30
C ARG A 323 11.05 10.78 -3.58
N GLU A 324 11.42 10.25 -4.74
CA GLU A 324 10.78 10.59 -6.01
C GLU A 324 9.31 10.16 -6.06
N ILE A 325 8.98 8.97 -5.53
CA ILE A 325 7.59 8.48 -5.40
C ILE A 325 6.77 9.39 -4.48
N LEU A 326 7.32 9.80 -3.33
CA LEU A 326 6.66 10.77 -2.46
C LEU A 326 6.50 12.12 -3.17
N GLY A 327 7.54 12.55 -3.91
CA GLY A 327 7.53 13.79 -4.68
C GLY A 327 6.37 13.86 -5.67
N ILE A 328 6.10 12.80 -6.44
CA ILE A 328 4.98 12.80 -7.39
C ILE A 328 3.61 12.84 -6.71
N VAL A 329 3.45 12.20 -5.54
CA VAL A 329 2.21 12.28 -4.73
C VAL A 329 2.02 13.71 -4.22
N LEU A 330 3.05 14.31 -3.63
CA LEU A 330 2.96 15.67 -3.11
C LEU A 330 2.82 16.72 -4.21
N GLN A 331 3.30 16.47 -5.42
CA GLN A 331 3.08 17.33 -6.59
C GLN A 331 1.62 17.29 -7.08
N SER A 332 0.87 16.21 -6.84
CA SER A 332 -0.56 16.20 -7.14
C SER A 332 -1.43 16.96 -6.14
N VAL A 333 -0.94 17.17 -4.92
CA VAL A 333 -1.67 17.95 -3.91
C VAL A 333 -1.50 19.45 -4.20
N PRO A 334 -2.59 20.21 -4.37
CA PRO A 334 -2.52 21.64 -4.65
C PRO A 334 -1.77 22.41 -3.55
N ASN A 335 -1.02 23.43 -3.94
CA ASN A 335 -0.48 24.39 -2.98
C ASN A 335 -1.60 25.30 -2.49
N ILE A 336 -1.56 25.62 -1.20
CA ILE A 336 -2.58 26.44 -0.54
C ILE A 336 -1.95 27.79 -0.23
N ASP A 337 -2.46 28.81 -0.91
CA ASP A 337 -1.98 30.19 -0.76
C ASP A 337 -2.72 30.90 0.40
N GLN A 338 -3.98 30.53 0.64
CA GLN A 338 -4.83 31.10 1.69
C GLN A 338 -5.62 30.01 2.43
N ALA A 339 -5.01 29.43 3.48
CA ALA A 339 -5.62 28.35 4.27
C ALA A 339 -6.96 28.71 4.94
N SER A 340 -7.31 30.00 5.05
CA SER A 340 -8.59 30.46 5.60
C SER A 340 -9.75 30.44 4.60
N THR A 341 -9.47 30.40 3.29
CA THR A 341 -10.46 30.55 2.20
C THR A 341 -10.40 29.45 1.16
N GLN A 342 -9.35 28.63 1.19
CA GLN A 342 -9.11 27.51 0.28
C GLN A 342 -9.17 26.17 1.02
N GLU A 343 -9.82 25.20 0.41
CA GLU A 343 -9.95 23.81 0.88
C GLU A 343 -9.63 22.86 -0.27
N ILE A 344 -8.99 21.72 0.01
CA ILE A 344 -8.75 20.67 -0.98
C ILE A 344 -9.89 19.65 -0.88
N ASP A 345 -10.71 19.55 -1.93
CA ASP A 345 -11.75 18.54 -2.05
C ASP A 345 -11.23 17.32 -2.80
N GLY A 346 -11.17 16.20 -2.09
CA GLY A 346 -10.68 14.92 -2.58
C GLY A 346 -10.19 14.03 -1.45
N LEU A 347 -9.98 12.77 -1.78
CA LEU A 347 -9.34 11.79 -0.91
C LEU A 347 -8.01 11.34 -1.54
N PRO A 348 -7.04 10.91 -0.74
CA PRO A 348 -5.87 10.20 -1.22
C PRO A 348 -6.30 9.07 -2.16
N SER A 349 -5.60 8.94 -3.28
CA SER A 349 -5.82 7.82 -4.19
C SER A 349 -5.25 6.52 -3.61
N ASP A 350 -5.66 5.37 -4.13
CA ASP A 350 -5.04 4.07 -3.83
C ASP A 350 -3.52 4.05 -4.05
N PHE A 351 -3.00 4.93 -4.92
CA PHE A 351 -1.56 5.12 -5.13
C PHE A 351 -0.92 5.94 -4.03
N ASP A 352 -1.58 7.01 -3.59
CA ASP A 352 -1.13 7.88 -2.50
C ASP A 352 -1.02 7.07 -1.20
N ASP A 353 -2.04 6.26 -0.89
CA ASP A 353 -2.04 5.37 0.28
C ASP A 353 -0.89 4.35 0.22
N TRP A 354 -0.65 3.75 -0.95
CA TRP A 354 0.50 2.84 -1.12
C TRP A 354 1.84 3.55 -0.93
N ALA A 355 1.98 4.78 -1.44
CA ALA A 355 3.19 5.57 -1.27
C ALA A 355 3.39 6.00 0.18
N PHE A 356 2.34 6.43 0.89
CA PHE A 356 2.41 6.76 2.31
C PHE A 356 2.74 5.54 3.17
N LYS A 357 2.19 4.37 2.85
CA LYS A 357 2.59 3.10 3.48
C LYS A 357 4.09 2.83 3.32
N LEU A 358 4.61 2.99 2.11
CA LEU A 358 6.03 2.78 1.80
C LEU A 358 6.91 3.77 2.57
N VAL A 359 6.55 5.05 2.58
CA VAL A 359 7.26 6.12 3.28
C VAL A 359 7.22 5.90 4.80
N ALA A 360 6.05 5.61 5.37
CA ALA A 360 5.87 5.36 6.81
C ALA A 360 6.71 4.19 7.32
N ARG A 361 6.84 3.10 6.54
CA ARG A 361 7.73 1.97 6.86
C ARG A 361 9.20 2.31 6.76
N THR A 362 9.55 3.27 5.90
CA THR A 362 10.93 3.65 5.60
C THR A 362 11.51 4.58 6.67
N ILE A 363 10.77 5.63 7.04
CA ILE A 363 11.19 6.68 7.98
C ILE A 363 11.86 6.14 9.27
N PRO A 364 11.28 5.17 10.01
CA PRO A 364 11.85 4.75 11.29
C PRO A 364 13.13 3.91 11.14
N CYS A 365 13.47 3.54 9.90
CA CYS A 365 14.67 2.76 9.58
C CYS A 365 15.81 3.65 9.06
N LEU A 366 15.63 4.97 9.05
CA LEU A 366 16.61 5.93 8.55
C LEU A 366 17.56 6.38 9.65
N THR A 367 18.83 6.56 9.29
CA THR A 367 19.83 7.21 10.13
C THR A 367 19.71 8.72 10.04
N SER A 368 20.29 9.47 10.99
CA SER A 368 20.33 10.93 10.92
C SER A 368 21.00 11.47 9.64
N ALA A 369 21.99 10.75 9.09
CA ALA A 369 22.64 11.14 7.83
C ALA A 369 21.73 11.01 6.61
N GLU A 370 20.69 10.17 6.71
CA GLU A 370 19.70 9.95 5.65
C GLU A 370 18.51 10.89 5.74
N GLN A 371 18.50 11.80 6.72
CA GLN A 371 17.56 12.91 6.88
C GLN A 371 16.08 12.46 6.87
N PRO A 372 15.64 11.67 7.86
CA PRO A 372 14.24 11.26 7.96
C PRO A 372 13.24 12.42 7.91
N GLU A 373 13.65 13.59 8.40
CA GLU A 373 12.90 14.84 8.36
C GLU A 373 12.45 15.27 6.96
N GLU A 374 13.24 15.03 5.92
CA GLU A 374 12.87 15.41 4.55
C GLU A 374 11.59 14.70 4.09
N PHE A 375 11.35 13.47 4.55
CA PHE A 375 10.18 12.70 4.16
C PHE A 375 8.91 13.23 4.84
N TRP A 376 8.92 13.33 6.16
CA TRP A 376 7.69 13.67 6.90
C TRP A 376 7.43 15.17 6.95
N GLN A 377 8.45 16.05 6.91
CA GLN A 377 8.21 17.50 6.92
C GLN A 377 7.46 17.94 5.66
N ALA A 378 7.77 17.37 4.51
CA ALA A 378 7.08 17.70 3.25
C ALA A 378 5.58 17.34 3.30
N ILE A 379 5.23 16.28 4.02
CA ILE A 379 3.83 15.87 4.25
C ILE A 379 3.17 16.81 5.28
N LEU A 380 3.79 16.98 6.45
CA LEU A 380 3.24 17.80 7.54
C LEU A 380 3.15 19.29 7.17
N ALA A 381 4.00 19.78 6.27
CA ALA A 381 3.93 21.15 5.76
C ALA A 381 2.60 21.45 5.03
N ARG A 382 1.90 20.42 4.53
CA ARG A 382 0.59 20.58 3.89
C ARG A 382 -0.52 20.96 4.89
N GLY A 383 -0.40 20.54 6.16
CA GLY A 383 -1.30 20.91 7.26
C GLY A 383 -2.78 20.61 7.00
N ALA A 384 -3.67 21.37 7.66
CA ALA A 384 -5.11 21.09 7.63
C ALA A 384 -5.78 21.24 6.26
N PRO A 385 -5.38 22.18 5.38
CA PRO A 385 -5.96 22.26 4.04
C PRO A 385 -5.85 20.96 3.24
N ALA A 386 -4.85 20.12 3.52
CA ALA A 386 -4.69 18.79 2.93
C ALA A 386 -4.91 17.66 3.95
N HIS A 387 -5.81 17.87 4.93
CA HIS A 387 -5.97 16.99 6.09
C HIS A 387 -6.07 15.52 5.70
N GLN A 388 -6.83 15.17 4.66
CA GLN A 388 -7.00 13.77 4.21
C GLN A 388 -5.67 13.05 3.90
N TRP A 389 -4.67 13.75 3.31
CA TRP A 389 -3.35 13.17 3.05
C TRP A 389 -2.50 13.07 4.31
N VAL A 390 -2.61 14.06 5.20
CA VAL A 390 -1.88 14.06 6.48
C VAL A 390 -2.43 12.96 7.41
N GLU A 391 -3.75 12.80 7.48
CA GLU A 391 -4.44 11.73 8.22
C GLU A 391 -4.06 10.35 7.67
N SER A 392 -4.11 10.15 6.34
CA SER A 392 -3.68 8.89 5.70
C SER A 392 -2.21 8.56 6.03
N PHE A 393 -1.31 9.55 5.99
CA PHE A 393 0.07 9.33 6.42
C PHE A 393 0.17 8.89 7.89
N PHE A 394 -0.55 9.53 8.81
CA PHE A 394 -0.50 9.14 10.23
C PHE A 394 -1.11 7.76 10.47
N TRP A 395 -2.16 7.39 9.75
CA TRP A 395 -2.69 6.02 9.77
C TRP A 395 -1.58 5.01 9.46
N HIS A 396 -0.82 5.22 8.38
CA HIS A 396 0.32 4.36 8.02
C HIS A 396 1.49 4.46 9.00
N TRP A 397 1.76 5.64 9.56
CA TRP A 397 2.81 5.85 10.56
C TRP A 397 2.59 5.00 11.81
N PHE A 398 1.38 5.02 12.38
CA PHE A 398 1.07 4.27 13.60
C PHE A 398 0.79 2.78 13.39
N THR A 399 0.49 2.36 12.15
CA THR A 399 0.29 0.95 11.81
C THR A 399 1.58 0.34 11.25
N ASP A 400 1.94 0.70 10.02
CA ASP A 400 3.06 0.13 9.28
C ASP A 400 4.42 0.68 9.75
N GLY A 401 4.50 1.97 10.10
CA GLY A 401 5.73 2.60 10.59
C GLY A 401 6.14 2.08 11.96
N PHE A 402 5.19 1.97 12.90
CA PHE A 402 5.44 1.39 14.22
C PHE A 402 5.92 -0.06 14.10
N ALA A 403 5.27 -0.87 13.25
CA ALA A 403 5.66 -2.26 13.01
C ALA A 403 7.04 -2.40 12.34
N ALA A 404 7.45 -1.42 11.52
CA ALA A 404 8.75 -1.43 10.86
C ALA A 404 9.89 -0.89 11.73
N SER A 405 9.58 -0.19 12.81
CA SER A 405 10.57 0.49 13.64
C SER A 405 11.52 -0.48 14.36
N PRO A 406 12.84 -0.18 14.44
CA PRO A 406 13.79 -1.03 15.15
C PRO A 406 13.54 -1.06 16.67
N SER A 407 12.91 -0.02 17.23
CA SER A 407 12.50 -0.02 18.64
C SER A 407 11.40 1.02 18.91
N PRO A 408 10.54 0.82 19.94
CA PRO A 408 9.57 1.82 20.35
C PRO A 408 10.18 3.19 20.69
N ALA A 409 11.41 3.21 21.22
CA ALA A 409 12.10 4.45 21.57
C ALA A 409 12.46 5.28 20.34
N GLU A 410 12.94 4.63 19.27
CA GLU A 410 13.30 5.31 18.03
C GLU A 410 12.06 5.85 17.30
N PHE A 411 10.98 5.07 17.26
CA PHE A 411 9.68 5.53 16.78
C PHE A 411 9.22 6.79 17.52
N VAL A 412 9.22 6.75 18.86
CA VAL A 412 8.80 7.88 19.71
C VAL A 412 9.69 9.10 19.52
N ARG A 413 11.00 8.91 19.30
CA ARG A 413 11.93 10.02 19.02
C ARG A 413 11.54 10.80 17.76
N ILE A 414 11.21 10.09 16.68
CA ILE A 414 10.77 10.72 15.42
C ILE A 414 9.37 11.33 15.58
N TRP A 415 8.47 10.62 16.26
CA TRP A 415 7.12 11.11 16.53
C TRP A 415 7.13 12.41 17.36
N ARG A 416 8.00 12.51 18.38
CA ARG A 416 8.26 13.76 19.12
C ARG A 416 8.67 14.90 18.18
N ALA A 417 9.56 14.62 17.22
CA ALA A 417 10.03 15.63 16.28
C ALA A 417 8.89 16.12 15.37
N MET A 418 8.02 15.21 14.91
CA MET A 418 6.82 15.55 14.14
C MET A 418 5.85 16.45 14.92
N ILE A 419 5.55 16.11 16.18
CA ILE A 419 4.68 16.95 17.02
C ILE A 419 5.33 18.32 17.24
N THR A 420 6.63 18.35 17.54
CA THR A 420 7.38 19.59 17.76
C THR A 420 7.37 20.47 16.51
N TYR A 421 7.51 19.89 15.32
CA TYR A 421 7.41 20.61 14.06
C TYR A 421 6.01 21.22 13.88
N ALA A 422 4.95 20.41 14.04
CA ALA A 422 3.56 20.87 13.91
C ALA A 422 3.24 22.01 14.89
N LEU A 423 3.76 21.97 16.12
CA LEU A 423 3.56 23.04 17.11
C LEU A 423 4.07 24.42 16.67
N HIS A 424 5.02 24.48 15.73
CA HIS A 424 5.61 25.73 15.24
C HIS A 424 5.22 26.06 13.79
N HIS A 425 4.53 25.15 13.10
CA HIS A 425 4.22 25.32 11.69
C HIS A 425 2.89 26.09 11.50
N PRO A 426 2.84 27.10 10.62
CA PRO A 426 1.65 27.94 10.44
C PRO A 426 0.43 27.16 9.91
N ALA A 427 0.63 26.10 9.12
CA ALA A 427 -0.45 25.26 8.61
C ALA A 427 -1.17 24.41 9.70
N TRP A 428 -0.72 24.51 10.96
CA TRP A 428 -1.29 23.85 12.14
C TRP A 428 -1.77 24.87 13.19
N ASP A 429 -1.94 26.13 12.79
CA ASP A 429 -2.37 27.21 13.66
C ASP A 429 -3.90 27.27 13.79
N PRO A 430 -4.48 27.08 14.99
CA PRO A 430 -5.92 27.21 15.19
C PRO A 430 -6.48 28.60 14.87
N ALA A 431 -5.66 29.65 14.87
CA ALA A 431 -6.11 31.00 14.54
C ALA A 431 -6.21 31.25 13.02
N GLY A 432 -5.44 30.51 12.21
CA GLY A 432 -5.31 30.74 10.76
C GLY A 432 -5.96 29.65 9.90
N THR A 433 -6.58 28.65 10.50
CA THR A 433 -7.01 27.43 9.82
C THR A 433 -8.41 27.00 10.24
N ILE A 434 -9.13 26.32 9.35
CA ILE A 434 -10.48 25.84 9.61
C ILE A 434 -10.47 24.77 10.72
N SER A 435 -11.25 25.01 11.78
CA SER A 435 -11.16 24.23 13.02
C SER A 435 -11.47 22.73 12.87
N TYR A 436 -12.36 22.32 11.97
CA TYR A 436 -12.74 20.90 11.83
C TYR A 436 -11.72 20.07 11.05
N GLU A 437 -10.94 20.68 10.16
CA GLU A 437 -9.87 19.99 9.43
C GLU A 437 -8.65 19.84 10.33
N LEU A 438 -8.39 20.88 11.14
CA LEU A 438 -7.28 20.90 12.08
C LEU A 438 -7.47 19.90 13.23
N ASP A 439 -8.68 19.74 13.75
CA ASP A 439 -8.93 18.79 14.84
C ASP A 439 -8.67 17.33 14.42
N GLY A 440 -8.94 16.98 13.15
CA GLY A 440 -8.69 15.65 12.57
C GLY A 440 -7.20 15.33 12.54
N ILE A 441 -6.41 16.16 11.87
CA ILE A 441 -4.96 15.93 11.79
C ILE A 441 -4.26 16.00 13.15
N VAL A 442 -4.76 16.79 14.11
CA VAL A 442 -4.20 16.83 15.47
C VAL A 442 -4.50 15.53 16.22
N VAL A 443 -5.72 15.01 16.11
CA VAL A 443 -6.10 13.71 16.70
C VAL A 443 -5.23 12.59 16.12
N GLU A 444 -5.02 12.58 14.81
CA GLU A 444 -4.14 11.60 14.17
C GLU A 444 -2.68 11.79 14.61
N LEU A 445 -2.13 13.01 14.54
CA LEU A 445 -0.76 13.32 14.98
C LEU A 445 -0.50 12.88 16.43
N LEU A 446 -1.46 13.06 17.33
CA LEU A 446 -1.32 12.73 18.75
C LEU A 446 -1.67 11.27 19.08
N CYS A 447 -1.92 10.43 18.06
CA CYS A 447 -2.27 9.02 18.23
C CYS A 447 -3.55 8.83 19.07
N PHE A 448 -4.49 9.76 18.96
CA PHE A 448 -5.70 9.78 19.77
C PHE A 448 -6.85 8.94 19.21
N ASP A 449 -6.81 8.55 17.93
CA ASP A 449 -7.76 7.56 17.39
C ASP A 449 -7.40 6.13 17.82
N VAL A 450 -7.89 5.72 18.99
CA VAL A 450 -7.59 4.41 19.59
C VAL A 450 -8.01 3.18 18.76
N ARG A 451 -8.74 3.33 17.65
CA ARG A 451 -9.23 2.20 16.83
C ARG A 451 -8.10 1.38 16.21
N TRP A 452 -6.99 2.04 15.84
CA TRP A 452 -5.93 1.41 15.04
C TRP A 452 -4.53 1.45 15.69
N ASN A 453 -4.45 1.88 16.95
CA ASN A 453 -3.18 2.26 17.57
C ASN A 453 -2.62 1.15 18.46
N ALA A 454 -1.80 0.28 17.88
CA ALA A 454 -1.12 -0.79 18.63
C ALA A 454 -0.21 -0.24 19.76
N ILE A 455 0.39 0.93 19.55
CA ILE A 455 1.33 1.55 20.48
C ILE A 455 0.69 1.90 21.85
N GLY A 456 -0.56 2.33 21.87
CA GLY A 456 -1.26 2.65 23.12
C GLY A 456 -1.72 1.42 23.89
N ARG A 457 -1.91 0.28 23.22
CA ARG A 457 -2.49 -0.95 23.81
C ARG A 457 -1.48 -1.84 24.54
N SER A 458 -0.20 -1.72 24.24
CA SER A 458 0.85 -2.53 24.87
C SER A 458 1.41 -1.87 26.13
N GLU A 459 1.63 -2.65 27.21
CA GLU A 459 2.33 -2.15 28.40
C GLU A 459 3.83 -1.91 28.17
N ASP A 460 4.41 -2.51 27.12
CA ASP A 460 5.83 -2.37 26.82
C ASP A 460 6.20 -0.95 26.37
N THR A 461 5.22 -0.15 25.96
CA THR A 461 5.41 1.22 25.47
C THR A 461 5.28 2.28 26.56
N VAL A 462 4.95 1.89 27.79
CA VAL A 462 4.66 2.80 28.91
C VAL A 462 5.77 3.81 29.15
N GLN A 463 7.02 3.34 29.22
CA GLN A 463 8.16 4.21 29.51
C GLN A 463 8.44 5.17 28.35
N VAL A 464 8.34 4.68 27.10
CA VAL A 464 8.66 5.52 25.92
C VAL A 464 7.56 6.55 25.66
N ILE A 465 6.27 6.19 25.76
CA ILE A 465 5.16 7.16 25.65
C ILE A 465 5.24 8.18 26.79
N GLY A 466 5.57 7.73 28.00
CA GLY A 466 5.75 8.61 29.15
C GLY A 466 6.74 9.75 28.93
N THR A 467 7.78 9.52 28.10
CA THR A 467 8.73 10.58 27.75
C THR A 467 8.03 11.76 27.08
N LEU A 468 6.95 11.56 26.31
CA LEU A 468 6.27 12.60 25.54
C LEU A 468 5.45 13.60 26.37
N GLY A 469 5.34 13.43 27.70
CA GLY A 469 4.48 14.24 28.56
C GLY A 469 4.60 15.76 28.35
N ASP A 470 5.82 16.28 28.23
CA ASP A 470 6.09 17.71 28.01
C ASP A 470 5.59 18.23 26.65
N VAL A 471 5.59 17.37 25.62
CA VAL A 471 5.12 17.72 24.28
C VAL A 471 3.61 17.62 24.20
N PHE A 472 3.01 16.62 24.85
CA PHE A 472 1.55 16.52 25.00
C PHE A 472 0.99 17.73 25.74
N GLU A 473 1.63 18.17 26.82
CA GLU A 473 1.22 19.37 27.55
C GLU A 473 1.21 20.61 26.62
N ARG A 474 2.31 20.85 25.89
CA ARG A 474 2.38 21.96 24.92
C ARG A 474 1.35 21.85 23.81
N ALA A 475 1.12 20.64 23.30
CA ALA A 475 0.10 20.38 22.29
C ALA A 475 -1.31 20.67 22.80
N LEU A 476 -1.62 20.29 24.04
CA LEU A 476 -2.92 20.52 24.65
C LEU A 476 -3.13 21.97 25.08
N LEU A 477 -2.07 22.71 25.41
CA LEU A 477 -2.17 24.17 25.58
C LEU A 477 -2.54 24.87 24.26
N ARG A 478 -2.05 24.35 23.12
CA ARG A 478 -2.32 24.92 21.79
C ARG A 478 -3.67 24.48 21.22
N TRP A 479 -3.99 23.20 21.28
CA TRP A 479 -5.13 22.58 20.58
C TRP A 479 -6.21 22.00 21.52
N GLY A 480 -5.98 21.99 22.83
CA GLY A 480 -6.94 21.44 23.81
C GLY A 480 -8.25 22.21 23.95
N GLY A 481 -8.38 23.37 23.29
CA GLY A 481 -9.67 24.04 23.11
C GLY A 481 -10.62 23.30 22.16
N MET A 482 -10.14 22.30 21.40
CA MET A 482 -10.94 21.53 20.46
C MET A 482 -11.55 20.30 21.16
N PRO A 483 -12.90 20.14 21.16
CA PRO A 483 -13.55 19.03 21.85
C PRO A 483 -13.09 17.65 21.39
N LYS A 484 -12.86 17.47 20.08
CA LYS A 484 -12.38 16.22 19.49
C LYS A 484 -10.98 15.82 19.99
N VAL A 485 -10.10 16.81 20.23
CA VAL A 485 -8.75 16.59 20.77
C VAL A 485 -8.84 16.13 22.24
N ILE A 486 -9.71 16.76 23.04
CA ILE A 486 -9.94 16.33 24.43
C ILE A 486 -10.58 14.95 24.49
N ASN A 487 -11.56 14.68 23.62
CA ASN A 487 -12.17 13.36 23.49
C ASN A 487 -11.12 12.28 23.19
N GLY A 488 -10.22 12.57 22.26
CA GLY A 488 -9.10 11.72 21.92
C GLY A 488 -8.13 11.49 23.08
N LEU A 489 -7.75 12.56 23.78
CA LEU A 489 -6.87 12.50 24.96
C LEU A 489 -7.41 11.55 26.03
N VAL A 490 -8.68 11.70 26.41
CA VAL A 490 -9.26 10.90 27.51
C VAL A 490 -9.36 9.43 27.14
N MET A 491 -9.63 9.11 25.87
CA MET A 491 -9.64 7.73 25.36
C MET A 491 -8.25 7.12 25.26
N PHE A 492 -7.24 7.93 24.90
CA PHE A 492 -5.86 7.48 24.81
C PHE A 492 -5.24 7.27 26.21
N ALA A 493 -5.45 8.20 27.14
CA ALA A 493 -4.82 8.20 28.46
C ALA A 493 -5.22 6.99 29.34
N ILE A 494 -6.37 6.37 29.10
CA ILE A 494 -6.80 5.14 29.80
C ILE A 494 -6.12 3.86 29.27
N GLN A 495 -5.50 3.92 28.09
CA GLN A 495 -4.87 2.76 27.47
C GLN A 495 -3.65 2.29 28.28
N PRO A 496 -3.34 0.97 28.28
CA PRO A 496 -2.25 0.42 29.08
C PRO A 496 -0.89 1.08 28.83
N GLY A 497 -0.55 1.34 27.57
CA GLY A 497 0.71 1.98 27.14
C GLY A 497 0.79 3.46 27.47
N ALA A 498 -0.33 4.14 27.66
CA ALA A 498 -0.38 5.57 27.94
C ALA A 498 -0.58 5.89 29.43
N LYS A 499 -0.53 4.90 30.32
CA LYS A 499 -0.91 5.07 31.74
C LYS A 499 -0.15 6.17 32.50
N GLN A 500 1.08 6.51 32.08
CA GLN A 500 1.83 7.63 32.68
C GLN A 500 1.22 9.01 32.36
N LEU A 501 0.40 9.11 31.31
CA LEU A 501 -0.32 10.34 30.93
C LEU A 501 -1.65 10.51 31.65
N LEU A 502 -2.13 9.51 32.42
CA LEU A 502 -3.44 9.52 33.06
C LEU A 502 -3.64 10.74 33.99
N VAL A 503 -2.66 10.99 34.88
CA VAL A 503 -2.72 12.11 35.83
C VAL A 503 -2.54 13.47 35.15
N PRO A 504 -1.54 13.69 34.27
CA PRO A 504 -1.46 14.92 33.47
C PRO A 504 -2.72 15.21 32.64
N ALA A 505 -3.30 14.19 32.00
CA ALA A 505 -4.52 14.33 31.22
C ALA A 505 -5.70 14.81 32.06
N LEU A 506 -5.79 14.42 33.34
CA LEU A 506 -6.86 14.87 34.23
C LEU A 506 -6.80 16.39 34.46
N GLN A 507 -5.61 16.93 34.70
CA GLN A 507 -5.43 18.36 34.91
C GLN A 507 -5.73 19.15 33.62
N LEU A 508 -5.25 18.65 32.47
CA LEU A 508 -5.44 19.28 31.16
C LEU A 508 -6.91 19.26 30.72
N THR A 509 -7.58 18.12 30.87
CA THR A 509 -9.02 17.99 30.62
C THR A 509 -9.82 18.93 31.52
N SER A 510 -9.50 19.00 32.82
CA SER A 510 -10.17 19.91 33.76
C SER A 510 -10.05 21.38 33.36
N ALA A 511 -8.90 21.80 32.83
CA ALA A 511 -8.70 23.16 32.34
C ALA A 511 -9.49 23.42 31.04
N ALA A 512 -9.49 22.46 30.11
CA ALA A 512 -10.14 22.59 28.81
C ALA A 512 -11.67 22.65 28.91
N VAL A 513 -12.28 21.65 29.56
CA VAL A 513 -13.74 21.47 29.56
C VAL A 513 -14.52 22.59 30.26
N ARG A 514 -13.85 23.41 31.09
CA ARG A 514 -14.45 24.61 31.69
C ARG A 514 -14.82 25.68 30.66
N ARG A 515 -14.19 25.64 29.49
CA ARG A 515 -14.42 26.59 28.38
C ARG A 515 -15.44 26.08 27.38
N PHE A 516 -15.87 24.82 27.51
CA PHE A 516 -16.76 24.17 26.56
C PHE A 516 -18.21 24.59 26.77
N ASP A 517 -18.91 24.82 25.67
CA ASP A 517 -20.35 25.07 25.66
C ASP A 517 -21.16 23.77 25.55
N THR A 518 -22.49 23.84 25.55
CA THR A 518 -23.34 22.65 25.48
C THR A 518 -23.15 21.82 24.19
N TYR A 519 -22.76 22.46 23.09
CA TYR A 519 -22.55 21.80 21.80
C TYR A 519 -21.25 20.97 21.81
N ASP A 520 -20.21 21.46 22.45
CA ASP A 520 -18.90 20.79 22.55
C ASP A 520 -18.97 19.40 23.21
N TRP A 521 -19.94 19.19 24.10
CA TRP A 521 -20.18 17.91 24.78
C TRP A 521 -20.93 16.87 23.96
N LYS A 522 -21.33 17.19 22.71
CA LYS A 522 -22.00 16.24 21.81
C LYS A 522 -21.01 15.21 21.25
N TYR A 523 -21.54 14.22 20.52
CA TYR A 523 -20.77 13.20 19.80
C TYR A 523 -19.81 12.35 20.68
N GLY A 524 -20.29 11.90 21.85
CA GLY A 524 -19.61 10.88 22.67
C GLY A 524 -18.58 11.40 23.68
N LEU A 525 -18.28 12.71 23.70
CA LEU A 525 -17.33 13.28 24.67
C LEU A 525 -17.76 13.02 26.12
N GLU A 526 -19.05 13.17 26.43
CA GLU A 526 -19.56 13.00 27.80
C GLU A 526 -19.29 11.57 28.34
N GLU A 527 -19.61 10.55 27.55
CA GLU A 527 -19.42 9.13 27.91
C GLU A 527 -17.93 8.81 28.10
N ASN A 528 -17.09 9.28 27.20
CA ASN A 528 -15.65 9.02 27.24
C ASN A 528 -14.97 9.72 28.43
N VAL A 529 -15.39 10.94 28.79
CA VAL A 529 -14.88 11.64 29.98
C VAL A 529 -15.31 10.91 31.26
N ILE A 530 -16.52 10.35 31.31
CA ILE A 530 -16.99 9.56 32.46
C ILE A 530 -16.14 8.29 32.64
N GLU A 531 -15.91 7.53 31.56
CA GLU A 531 -15.04 6.35 31.58
C GLU A 531 -13.62 6.69 32.03
N PHE A 532 -13.09 7.82 31.54
CA PHE A 532 -11.80 8.34 31.96
C PHE A 532 -11.74 8.68 33.45
N LEU A 533 -12.76 9.35 34.01
CA LEU A 533 -12.81 9.64 35.46
C LEU A 533 -12.93 8.36 36.29
N HIS A 534 -13.71 7.38 35.84
CA HIS A 534 -13.77 6.07 36.49
C HIS A 534 -12.40 5.42 36.54
N THR A 535 -11.67 5.43 35.42
CA THR A 535 -10.31 4.87 35.33
C THR A 535 -9.31 5.63 36.20
N CYS A 536 -9.37 6.97 36.21
CA CYS A 536 -8.57 7.81 37.10
C CYS A 536 -8.77 7.43 38.57
N TRP A 537 -10.03 7.32 39.01
CA TRP A 537 -10.33 6.96 40.39
C TRP A 537 -9.90 5.52 40.71
N GLN A 538 -10.11 4.58 39.79
CA GLN A 538 -9.74 3.19 40.00
C GLN A 538 -8.23 2.99 40.13
N ARG A 539 -7.42 3.68 39.31
CA ARG A 539 -5.97 3.48 39.26
C ARG A 539 -5.20 4.41 40.19
N GLU A 540 -5.65 5.65 40.36
CA GLU A 540 -4.94 6.72 41.05
C GLU A 540 -5.76 7.32 42.22
N GLY A 541 -6.84 6.67 42.65
CA GLY A 541 -7.78 7.19 43.66
C GLY A 541 -7.12 7.61 44.97
N GLU A 542 -6.16 6.83 45.50
CA GLU A 542 -5.42 7.23 46.70
C GLU A 542 -4.60 8.51 46.50
N ARG A 543 -3.95 8.63 45.35
CA ARG A 543 -3.15 9.80 45.00
C ARG A 543 -4.05 11.02 44.81
N ILE A 544 -5.17 10.85 44.10
CA ILE A 544 -6.20 11.89 43.92
C ILE A 544 -6.78 12.32 45.27
N ALA A 545 -6.98 11.42 46.22
CA ALA A 545 -7.52 11.77 47.53
C ALA A 545 -6.53 12.61 48.36
N ARG A 546 -5.22 12.30 48.27
CA ARG A 546 -4.15 12.96 49.03
C ARG A 546 -3.67 14.27 48.42
N ASP A 547 -3.63 14.38 47.09
CA ASP A 547 -3.18 15.58 46.37
C ASP A 547 -4.35 16.54 46.13
N GLU A 548 -4.32 17.69 46.80
CA GLU A 548 -5.38 18.69 46.73
C GLU A 548 -5.60 19.24 45.31
N SER A 549 -4.54 19.41 44.52
CA SER A 549 -4.63 19.90 43.15
C SER A 549 -5.33 18.89 42.26
N LEU A 550 -4.93 17.62 42.34
CA LEU A 550 -5.56 16.54 41.57
C LEU A 550 -7.00 16.31 41.98
N ARG A 551 -7.29 16.35 43.28
CA ARG A 551 -8.65 16.27 43.81
C ARG A 551 -9.53 17.38 43.26
N ALA A 552 -9.04 18.62 43.25
CA ALA A 552 -9.77 19.77 42.73
C ALA A 552 -10.04 19.62 41.22
N SER A 553 -9.05 19.19 40.43
CA SER A 553 -9.23 18.92 39.00
C SER A 553 -10.27 17.83 38.74
N PHE A 554 -10.21 16.72 39.48
CA PHE A 554 -11.15 15.61 39.39
C PHE A 554 -12.59 16.04 39.71
N LEU A 555 -12.79 16.66 40.87
CA LEU A 555 -14.11 17.09 41.32
C LEU A 555 -14.71 18.16 40.41
N ALA A 556 -13.88 19.04 39.82
CA ALA A 556 -14.36 20.05 38.87
C ALA A 556 -14.99 19.41 37.62
N VAL A 557 -14.31 18.43 37.00
CA VAL A 557 -14.86 17.73 35.82
C VAL A 557 -16.10 16.93 36.20
N LEU A 558 -16.06 16.22 37.33
CA LEU A 558 -17.20 15.43 37.80
C LEU A 558 -18.43 16.29 38.09
N THR A 559 -18.24 17.47 38.67
CA THR A 559 -19.34 18.42 38.96
C THR A 559 -19.99 18.91 37.66
N ILE A 560 -19.20 19.19 36.62
CA ILE A 560 -19.73 19.57 35.31
C ILE A 560 -20.61 18.46 34.75
N LEU A 561 -20.14 17.20 34.79
CA LEU A 561 -20.90 16.04 34.29
C LEU A 561 -22.18 15.77 35.10
N VAL A 562 -22.15 15.94 36.42
CA VAL A 562 -23.33 15.81 37.28
C VAL A 562 -24.36 16.90 36.95
N ALA A 563 -23.92 18.15 36.78
CA ALA A 563 -24.81 19.26 36.42
C ALA A 563 -25.49 19.07 35.05
N ARG A 564 -24.86 18.31 34.15
CA ARG A 564 -25.42 17.92 32.86
C ARG A 564 -26.41 16.76 32.93
N GLY A 565 -26.56 16.11 34.10
CA GLY A 565 -27.56 15.06 34.34
C GLY A 565 -27.08 13.64 34.11
N SER A 566 -25.76 13.39 33.99
CA SER A 566 -25.24 12.04 33.78
C SER A 566 -25.43 11.15 35.01
N HIS A 567 -26.22 10.08 34.87
CA HIS A 567 -26.45 9.10 35.93
C HIS A 567 -25.16 8.40 36.40
N ALA A 568 -24.25 8.10 35.47
CA ALA A 568 -22.97 7.47 35.80
C ALA A 568 -22.06 8.43 36.60
N ALA A 569 -22.06 9.72 36.25
CA ALA A 569 -21.34 10.74 37.02
C ALA A 569 -21.90 10.91 38.44
N ILE A 570 -23.23 10.87 38.61
CA ILE A 570 -23.88 10.92 39.94
C ILE A 570 -23.48 9.72 40.80
N ALA A 571 -23.45 8.52 40.21
CA ALA A 571 -23.01 7.31 40.89
C ALA A 571 -21.53 7.37 41.29
N LEU A 572 -20.66 7.87 40.41
CA LEU A 572 -19.24 8.08 40.71
C LEU A 572 -19.04 9.10 41.83
N SER A 573 -19.76 10.22 41.80
CA SER A 573 -19.73 11.24 42.86
C SER A 573 -20.08 10.66 44.23
N SER A 574 -21.14 9.86 44.30
CA SER A 574 -21.56 9.19 45.55
C SER A 574 -20.46 8.27 46.12
N ARG A 575 -19.77 7.53 45.26
CA ARG A 575 -18.65 6.64 45.66
C ARG A 575 -17.43 7.42 46.17
N VAL A 576 -17.10 8.53 45.50
CA VAL A 576 -15.92 9.35 45.83
C VAL A 576 -16.13 10.08 47.16
N VAL A 577 -17.31 10.67 47.39
CA VAL A 577 -17.65 11.34 48.66
C VAL A 577 -17.59 10.36 49.83
N GLY A 578 -18.09 9.14 49.65
CA GLY A 578 -18.04 8.10 50.69
C GLY A 578 -16.62 7.63 51.04
N SER A 579 -15.64 7.82 50.16
CA SER A 579 -14.25 7.39 50.35
C SER A 579 -13.32 8.53 50.81
N ILE A 580 -13.68 9.79 50.58
CA ILE A 580 -12.90 10.97 51.02
C ILE A 580 -13.37 11.47 52.41
N GLY A 581 -14.63 11.18 52.77
CA GLY A 581 -15.20 11.50 54.08
C GLY A 581 -14.97 10.43 55.17
N SER A 582 -14.33 9.32 54.81
CA SER A 582 -13.84 8.25 55.70
C SER A 582 -12.33 8.37 55.87
#